data_AF-A0A661APC7-F1
#
_entry.id   AF-A0A661APC7-F1
#
_cell.length_a   1.000
_cell.length_b   1.000
_cell.length_c   1.000
_cell.angle_alpha   90.00
_cell.angle_beta   90.00
_cell.angle_gamma   90.00
#
_symmetry.space_group_name_H-M   'P 1'
#
loop_
_entity.id
_entity.type
_entity.pdbx_description
1 polymer ?
#
loop_
_entity_poly.entity_id
_entity_poly.type
_entity_poly.pdbx_seq_one_letter_code
_entity_poly.pdbx_strand_id
1 'polypeptide(L)' 'MRRIEPERGPEAIGPYSPAVEKGGMLFISGQIPVDPETGTVVKGI' A
#
# COMPACT_ATOMS: atom_id res chain seq x y z
N MET A 1 15.61 4.32 7.64
CA MET A 1 14.51 3.60 6.95
C MET A 1 13.24 4.32 7.34
N ARG A 2 12.55 4.91 6.37
CA ARG A 2 11.37 5.75 6.60
C ARG A 2 10.13 5.00 6.13
N ARG A 3 9.13 4.84 7.00
CA ARG A 3 7.81 4.32 6.64
C ARG A 3 7.08 5.38 5.82
N ILE A 4 6.41 4.95 4.76
CA ILE A 4 5.57 5.80 3.91
C ILE A 4 4.16 5.23 3.93
N GLU A 5 3.21 6.09 4.31
CA GLU A 5 1.78 5.82 4.27
C GLU A 5 1.17 6.65 3.14
N PRO A 6 0.61 6.01 2.11
CA PRO A 6 0.01 6.73 1.00
C PRO A 6 -1.34 7.31 1.43
N GLU A 7 -1.62 8.55 1.01
CA GLU A 7 -2.95 9.16 1.16
C GLU A 7 -4.02 8.43 0.32
N ARG A 8 -3.58 7.75 -0.74
CA ARG A 8 -4.42 7.02 -1.68
C ARG A 8 -3.83 5.63 -1.91
N GLY A 9 -4.47 4.60 -1.37
CA GLY A 9 -4.06 3.21 -1.50
C GLY A 9 -4.76 2.33 -0.45
N PRO A 10 -4.74 1.00 -0.61
CA PRO A 10 -5.31 0.11 0.38
C PRO A 10 -4.69 0.35 1.76
N GLU A 11 -5.53 0.45 2.78
CA GLU A 11 -5.08 0.63 4.16
C GLU A 11 -4.23 -0.56 4.61
N ALA A 12 -3.19 -0.29 5.39
CA ALA A 12 -2.37 -1.33 5.98
C ALA A 12 -3.08 -2.01 7.16
N ILE A 13 -3.87 -3.05 6.88
CA ILE A 13 -4.53 -3.85 7.91
C ILE A 13 -3.54 -4.89 8.47
N GLY A 14 -2.63 -4.46 9.33
CA GLY A 14 -1.65 -5.31 10.03
C GLY A 14 -0.29 -4.65 10.29
N PRO A 15 0.67 -5.38 10.89
CA PRO A 15 1.99 -4.82 11.24
C PRO A 15 2.93 -4.78 10.03
N TYR A 16 2.53 -4.10 8.96
CA TYR A 16 3.37 -3.84 7.78
C TYR A 16 3.35 -2.36 7.38
N SER A 17 4.27 -1.98 6.50
CA SER A 17 4.33 -0.64 5.90
C SER A 17 4.00 -0.76 4.41
N PRO A 18 3.03 0.00 3.86
CA PRO A 18 2.72 -0.03 2.43
C PRO A 18 3.93 0.25 1.54
N ALA A 19 4.82 1.14 2.02
CA ALA A 19 6.12 1.37 1.43
C ALA A 19 7.15 1.79 2.48
N VAL A 20 8.42 1.59 2.14
CA VAL A 20 9.57 2.02 2.94
C VAL A 20 10.66 2.61 2.06
N GLU A 21 11.22 3.73 2.50
CA GLU A 21 12.36 4.37 1.84
C GLU A 21 13.65 4.06 2.61
N LYS A 22 14.69 3.65 1.88
CA LYS A 22 16.02 3.43 2.43
C LYS A 22 17.09 3.67 1.37
N GLY A 23 18.03 4.56 1.66
CA GLY A 23 19.20 4.78 0.81
C GLY A 23 18.87 5.30 -0.59
N GLY A 24 17.86 6.16 -0.72
CA GLY A 24 17.40 6.69 -2.00
C GLY A 24 16.57 5.72 -2.85
N MET A 25 16.28 4.53 -2.32
CA MET A 25 15.39 3.55 -2.96
C MET A 25 14.06 3.45 -2.22
N LEU A 26 12.99 3.29 -3.00
CA LEU A 26 11.64 3.04 -2.51
C LEU A 26 11.28 1.57 -2.72
N PHE A 27 10.88 0.90 -1.65
CA PHE A 27 10.38 -0.47 -1.67
C PHE A 27 8.89 -0.44 -1.36
N ILE A 28 8.07 -1.00 -2.26
CA ILE A 28 6.62 -0.98 -2.17
C ILE A 28 6.13 -2.42 -1.91
N SER A 29 5.19 -2.59 -0.99
CA SER A 29 4.52 -3.88 -0.78
C SER A 29 3.73 -4.28 -2.03
N GLY A 30 3.51 -5.59 -2.21
CA GLY A 30 2.62 -6.07 -3.27
C GLY A 30 1.24 -5.46 -3.13
N GLN A 31 0.73 -4.86 -4.21
CA GLN A 31 -0.60 -4.24 -4.23
C GLN A 31 -1.61 -5.25 -4.77
N ILE A 32 -2.75 -5.37 -4.09
CA ILE A 32 -3.91 -6.14 -4.54
C ILE A 32 -4.94 -5.18 -5.15
N PRO A 33 -5.82 -5.64 -6.06
CA PRO A 33 -6.81 -4.80 -6.72
C PRO A 33 -7.99 -4.49 -5.78
N VAL A 34 -7.71 -3.77 -4.71
CA VAL A 34 -8.69 -3.26 -3.74
C VAL A 34 -8.91 -1.78 -3.99
N ASP A 35 -10.18 -1.38 -4.06
CA ASP A 35 -10.56 0.02 -4.09
C ASP A 35 -10.30 0.64 -2.70
N PRO A 36 -9.42 1.66 -2.59
CA PRO A 36 -9.09 2.26 -1.31
C PRO A 36 -10.24 3.02 -0.64
N GLU A 37 -11.27 3.42 -1.40
CA GLU A 37 -12.45 4.12 -0.85
C GLU A 37 -13.44 3.14 -0.23
N THR A 38 -13.60 1.96 -0.83
CA THR A 38 -14.59 0.97 -0.38
C THR A 38 -13.98 -0.19 0.42
N GLY A 39 -12.66 -0.39 0.34
CA GLY A 39 -11.98 -1.56 0.90
C GLY A 39 -12.34 -2.87 0.22
N THR A 40 -13.03 -2.83 -0.93
CA THR A 40 -13.50 -4.03 -1.64
C THR A 40 -12.63 -4.35 -2.85
N VAL A 41 -12.54 -5.63 -3.20
CA VAL A 41 -11.86 -6.07 -4.42
C VAL A 41 -12.66 -5.59 -5.64
N VAL A 42 -12.01 -4.88 -6.56
CA VAL A 42 -12.66 -4.47 -7.80
C VAL A 42 -12.99 -5.70 -8.65
N LYS A 43 -14.23 -5.79 -9.14
CA LYS A 43 -14.67 -6.89 -10.02
C LYS A 43 -14.40 -6.54 -11.48
N GLY A 44 -13.58 -7.33 -12.17
CA GLY A 44 -13.42 -7.27 -13.63
C GLY A 44 -11.98 -7.31 -14.13
N ILE A 45 -11.31 -8.46 -14.00
CA ILE A 45 -10.14 -8.78 -14.82
C ILE A 45 -10.65 -9.40 -16.12
#